data_AF-A0A956RAS2-F1
#
_entry.id   AF-A0A956RAS2-F1
#
_cell.length_a   1.000
_cell.length_b   1.000
_cell.length_c   1.000
_cell.angle_alpha   90.00
_cell.angle_beta   90.00
_cell.angle_gamma   90.00
#
_symmetry.space_group_name_H-M   'P 1'
#
loop_
_entity.id
_entity.type
_entity.pdbx_description
1 polymer ?
#
loop_
_entity_poly.entity_id
_entity_poly.type
_entity_poly.pdbx_seq_one_letter_code
_entity_poly.pdbx_strand_id
1 'polypeptide(L)'
;MTRRLALALLLLAAACREGYDNNDAELAVRQRAKEMCSCLFVQQRDEAYCRAFTRVTPDVAKPDVDYARKRVTATALGFYRSAASFREGLGCALEQ
;
A
#
# COMPACT_ATOMS: atom_id res chain seq x y z
N MET A 1 38.96 -24.76 11.22
CA MET A 1 38.54 -23.59 10.41
C MET A 1 37.16 -23.76 9.77
N THR A 2 36.84 -24.92 9.22
CA THR A 2 35.59 -25.25 8.50
C THR A 2 34.29 -25.04 9.30
N ARG A 3 34.25 -25.39 10.60
CA ARG A 3 33.04 -25.26 11.44
C ARG A 3 32.60 -23.81 11.68
N ARG A 4 33.55 -22.87 11.79
CA ARG A 4 33.26 -21.44 12.01
C ARG A 4 32.79 -20.78 10.73
N LEU A 5 33.31 -21.19 9.57
CA LEU A 5 32.83 -20.74 8.26
C LEU A 5 31.39 -21.20 8.00
N ALA A 6 31.08 -22.47 8.31
CA ALA A 6 29.74 -23.02 8.15
C ALA A 6 28.71 -22.29 9.03
N LEU A 7 29.08 -21.97 10.29
CA LEU A 7 28.23 -21.18 11.18
C LEU A 7 28.01 -19.75 10.68
N ALA A 8 29.05 -19.10 10.17
CA ALA A 8 28.95 -17.76 9.61
C ALA A 8 28.04 -17.72 8.37
N LEU A 9 28.18 -18.70 7.46
CA LEU A 9 27.33 -18.85 6.28
C LEU A 9 25.85 -19.11 6.64
N LEU A 10 25.59 -19.92 7.67
CA LEU A 10 24.24 -20.17 8.18
C LEU A 10 23.59 -18.91 8.78
N LEU A 11 24.37 -18.08 9.50
CA LEU A 11 23.89 -16.83 10.07
C LEU A 11 23.61 -15.77 8.99
N LEU A 12 24.45 -15.69 7.96
CA LEU A 12 24.25 -14.82 6.80
C LEU A 12 23.01 -15.21 5.97
N ALA A 13 22.75 -16.50 5.78
CA ALA A 13 21.57 -16.97 5.06
C ALA A 13 20.26 -16.71 5.83
N ALA A 14 20.29 -16.72 7.16
CA ALA A 14 19.13 -16.40 7.99
C ALA A 14 18.78 -14.89 7.96
N ALA A 15 19.77 -14.02 7.84
CA ALA A 15 19.58 -12.56 7.79
C ALA A 15 18.93 -12.05 6.50
N CYS A 16 18.90 -12.85 5.42
CA CYS A 16 18.31 -12.46 4.13
C CYS A 16 16.80 -12.76 3.99
N ARG A 17 16.13 -13.26 5.05
CA ARG A 17 14.70 -13.67 4.98
C ARG A 17 13.71 -12.60 5.45
N GLU A 18 14.14 -11.37 5.67
CA GLU A 18 13.31 -10.26 6.16
C GLU A 18 12.66 -9.45 5.01
N GLY A 19 11.92 -10.14 4.14
CA GLY A 19 11.06 -9.52 3.13
C GLY A 19 9.58 -9.67 3.51
N TYR A 20 8.74 -8.72 3.12
CA TYR A 20 7.29 -8.91 3.20
C TYR A 20 6.84 -9.93 2.14
N ASP A 21 5.82 -10.73 2.44
CA ASP A 21 5.21 -11.71 1.51
C ASP A 21 4.36 -11.04 0.39
N ASN A 22 4.71 -9.82 -0.03
CA ASN A 22 4.04 -9.07 -1.09
C ASN A 22 5.05 -8.40 -2.02
N ASN A 23 4.56 -7.89 -3.16
CA ASN A 23 5.38 -7.15 -4.11
C ASN A 23 5.05 -5.65 -4.08
N ASP A 24 5.96 -4.85 -4.63
CA ASP A 24 5.86 -3.38 -4.64
C ASP A 24 4.57 -2.87 -5.29
N ALA A 25 4.07 -3.54 -6.33
CA ALA A 25 2.84 -3.13 -7.00
C ALA A 25 1.61 -3.37 -6.12
N GLU A 26 1.57 -4.49 -5.39
CA GLU A 26 0.54 -4.77 -4.39
C GLU A 26 0.59 -3.74 -3.25
N LEU A 27 1.78 -3.46 -2.72
CA LEU A 27 1.97 -2.43 -1.70
C LEU A 27 1.51 -1.05 -2.19
N ALA A 28 1.87 -0.67 -3.40
CA ALA A 28 1.53 0.62 -3.99
C ALA A 28 0.00 0.80 -4.12
N VAL A 29 -0.73 -0.21 -4.61
CA VAL A 29 -2.20 -0.08 -4.72
C VAL A 29 -2.88 -0.07 -3.35
N ARG A 30 -2.41 -0.87 -2.37
CA ARG A 30 -2.97 -0.89 -1.02
C ARG A 30 -2.74 0.44 -0.31
N GLN A 31 -1.51 0.96 -0.35
CA GLN A 31 -1.18 2.27 0.19
C GLN A 31 -2.00 3.38 -0.49
N ARG A 32 -1.99 3.42 -1.82
CA ARG A 32 -2.67 4.48 -2.58
C ARG A 32 -4.17 4.50 -2.29
N ALA A 33 -4.83 3.34 -2.23
CA ALA A 33 -6.25 3.26 -1.89
C ALA A 33 -6.53 3.77 -0.46
N LYS A 34 -5.76 3.29 0.53
CA LYS A 34 -5.97 3.64 1.94
C LYS A 34 -5.68 5.11 2.23
N GLU A 35 -4.55 5.63 1.76
CA GLU A 35 -4.15 7.02 2.03
C GLU A 35 -5.05 8.01 1.31
N MET A 36 -5.47 7.71 0.07
CA MET A 36 -6.38 8.58 -0.67
C MET A 36 -7.77 8.60 0.00
N CYS A 37 -8.28 7.44 0.44
CA CYS A 37 -9.52 7.35 1.21
C CYS A 37 -9.44 8.18 2.50
N SER A 38 -8.36 8.00 3.29
CA SER A 38 -8.18 8.74 4.55
C SER A 38 -8.07 10.24 4.30
N CYS A 39 -7.32 10.67 3.29
CA CYS A 39 -7.17 12.07 2.93
C CYS A 39 -8.52 12.72 2.57
N LEU A 40 -9.34 12.03 1.77
CA LEU A 40 -10.65 12.53 1.34
C LEU A 40 -11.70 12.50 2.46
N PHE A 41 -11.87 11.37 3.14
CA PHE A 41 -13.06 11.14 3.97
C PHE A 41 -12.80 11.28 5.47
N VAL A 42 -11.55 11.13 5.92
CA VAL A 42 -11.17 11.36 7.33
C VAL A 42 -10.63 12.77 7.51
N GLN A 43 -9.66 13.17 6.69
CA GLN A 43 -9.03 14.49 6.78
C GLN A 43 -9.81 15.59 6.05
N GLN A 44 -10.81 15.21 5.24
CA GLN A 44 -11.70 16.13 4.52
C GLN A 44 -10.94 17.15 3.65
N ARG A 45 -9.85 16.68 3.02
CA ARG A 45 -9.07 17.47 2.05
C ARG A 45 -9.70 17.34 0.66
N ASP A 46 -9.42 18.31 -0.20
CA ASP A 46 -9.85 18.25 -1.59
C ASP A 46 -9.11 17.16 -2.38
N GLU A 47 -9.74 16.69 -3.44
CA GLU A 47 -9.22 15.58 -4.24
C GLU A 47 -7.88 15.91 -4.90
N ALA A 48 -7.68 17.14 -5.36
CA ALA A 48 -6.45 17.53 -6.03
C ALA A 48 -5.26 17.45 -5.07
N TYR A 49 -5.43 17.98 -3.86
CA TYR A 49 -4.47 17.82 -2.76
C TYR A 49 -4.20 16.35 -2.48
N CYS A 50 -5.25 15.53 -2.31
CA CYS A 50 -5.08 14.11 -2.00
C CYS A 50 -4.36 13.33 -3.10
N ARG A 51 -4.65 13.62 -4.38
CA ARG A 51 -3.96 12.97 -5.51
C ARG A 51 -2.47 13.29 -5.51
N ALA A 52 -2.09 14.53 -5.19
CA ALA A 52 -0.71 14.97 -5.11
C ALA A 52 0.00 14.40 -3.87
N PHE A 53 -0.63 14.51 -2.70
CA PHE A 53 -0.09 14.04 -1.43
C PHE A 53 0.20 12.55 -1.41
N THR A 54 -0.72 11.74 -1.95
CA THR A 54 -0.59 10.28 -1.89
C THR A 54 0.30 9.72 -3.01
N ARG A 55 0.94 10.58 -3.82
CA ARG A 55 1.68 10.16 -5.02
C ARG A 55 3.01 9.59 -4.58
N VAL A 56 3.28 8.35 -4.98
CA VAL A 56 4.57 7.69 -4.75
C VAL A 56 5.23 7.45 -6.10
N THR A 57 6.56 7.58 -6.14
CA THR A 57 7.36 7.32 -7.33
C THR A 57 7.79 5.84 -7.34
N PRO A 58 7.59 5.10 -8.45
CA PRO A 58 6.95 5.54 -9.69
C PRO A 58 5.42 5.64 -9.54
N ASP A 59 4.81 6.68 -10.15
CA ASP A 59 3.36 6.94 -10.06
C ASP A 59 2.56 5.98 -10.95
N VAL A 60 2.53 4.70 -10.54
CA VAL A 60 1.87 3.60 -11.26
C VAL A 60 0.52 3.23 -10.68
N ALA A 61 0.28 3.49 -9.38
CA ALA A 61 -0.99 3.21 -8.73
C ALA A 61 -1.97 4.39 -8.91
N LYS A 62 -2.96 4.22 -9.79
CA LYS A 62 -3.95 5.25 -10.11
C LYS A 62 -5.20 5.08 -9.25
N PRO A 63 -5.63 6.10 -8.49
CA PRO A 63 -6.84 6.03 -7.68
C PRO A 63 -8.07 6.49 -8.47
N ASP A 64 -9.16 5.80 -8.22
CA ASP A 64 -10.54 6.09 -8.63
C ASP A 64 -11.41 6.23 -7.38
N VAL A 65 -12.26 7.26 -7.34
CA VAL A 65 -12.99 7.67 -6.13
C VAL A 65 -14.49 7.54 -6.37
N ASP A 66 -15.14 6.70 -5.58
CA ASP A 66 -16.59 6.60 -5.49
C ASP A 66 -17.05 7.40 -4.24
N TYR A 67 -17.49 8.63 -4.48
CA TYR A 67 -17.97 9.52 -3.42
C TYR A 67 -19.27 9.06 -2.77
N ALA A 68 -20.15 8.42 -3.54
CA ALA A 68 -21.44 7.95 -3.03
C ALA A 68 -21.24 6.82 -2.01
N ARG A 69 -20.28 5.93 -2.27
CA ARG A 69 -19.93 4.83 -1.36
C ARG A 69 -18.78 5.15 -0.43
N LYS A 70 -18.21 6.36 -0.49
CA LYS A 70 -16.99 6.78 0.21
C LYS A 70 -15.88 5.74 0.13
N ARG A 71 -15.59 5.31 -1.11
CA ARG A 71 -14.65 4.24 -1.44
C ARG A 71 -13.61 4.74 -2.42
N VAL A 72 -12.37 4.32 -2.24
CA VAL A 72 -11.30 4.54 -3.22
C VAL A 72 -10.77 3.20 -3.70
N THR A 73 -10.65 3.05 -5.01
CA THR A 73 -9.98 1.91 -5.65
C THR A 73 -8.68 2.39 -6.26
N ALA A 74 -7.57 1.68 -6.04
CA ALA A 74 -6.32 1.92 -6.76
C ALA A 74 -6.01 0.75 -7.69
N THR A 75 -5.48 1.05 -8.87
CA THR A 75 -5.04 0.05 -9.85
C THR A 75 -3.64 0.38 -10.36
N ALA A 76 -2.78 -0.64 -10.47
CA ALA A 76 -1.46 -0.55 -11.06
C ALA A 76 -1.25 -1.69 -12.06
N LEU A 77 -0.56 -1.39 -13.17
CA LEU A 77 -0.20 -2.36 -14.22
C LEU A 77 -1.41 -3.13 -14.81
N GLY A 78 -2.63 -2.62 -14.65
CA GLY A 78 -3.86 -3.22 -15.19
C GLY A 78 -4.48 -4.35 -14.34
N PHE A 79 -3.70 -5.03 -13.51
CA PHE A 79 -4.18 -6.20 -12.75
C PHE A 79 -3.98 -6.11 -11.23
N TYR A 80 -2.99 -5.36 -10.75
CA TYR A 80 -2.91 -5.09 -9.31
C TYR A 80 -4.01 -4.12 -8.94
N ARG A 81 -4.86 -4.51 -7.98
CA ARG A 81 -6.00 -3.72 -7.55
C ARG A 81 -6.18 -3.85 -6.04
N SER A 82 -6.50 -2.75 -5.39
CA SER A 82 -6.96 -2.75 -4.00
C SER A 82 -7.98 -1.65 -3.79
N ALA A 83 -8.85 -1.81 -2.80
CA ALA A 83 -9.86 -0.83 -2.45
C ALA A 83 -9.81 -0.54 -0.94
N ALA A 84 -10.17 0.69 -0.58
CA ALA A 84 -10.41 1.10 0.78
C ALA A 84 -11.76 1.81 0.87
N SER A 85 -12.51 1.54 1.93
CA SER A 85 -13.80 2.16 2.19
C SER A 85 -13.81 2.85 3.54
N PHE A 86 -14.40 4.04 3.59
CA PHE A 86 -14.62 4.76 4.83
C PHE A 86 -15.74 4.10 5.62
N ARG A 87 -15.52 3.95 6.93
CA ARG A 87 -16.50 3.46 7.90
C ARG A 87 -16.58 4.44 9.04
N GLU A 88 -17.79 4.87 9.39
CA GLU A 88 -18.00 5.77 10.52
C GLU A 88 -17.44 5.17 11.81
N GLY A 89 -16.72 5.99 12.57
CA GLY A 89 -16.04 5.58 13.81
C GLY A 89 -14.76 4.76 13.63
N LEU A 90 -14.47 4.22 12.43
CA LEU A 90 -13.28 3.38 12.16
C LEU A 90 -12.30 4.01 11.15
N GLY A 91 -12.74 5.05 10.42
CA GLY A 91 -11.95 5.66 9.36
C GLY A 91 -11.90 4.80 8.10
N CYS A 92 -10.82 4.92 7.32
CA CYS A 92 -10.65 4.17 6.09
C CYS A 92 -9.91 2.85 6.31
N ALA A 93 -10.56 1.75 5.92
CA ALA A 93 -10.00 0.41 5.99
C ALA A 93 -9.86 -0.20 4.60
N LEU A 94 -8.79 -0.97 4.40
CA LEU A 94 -8.65 -1.82 3.22
C LEU A 94 -9.75 -2.87 3.21
N GLU A 95 -10.28 -3.13 2.02
CA GLU A 95 -11.16 -4.25 1.77
C GLU A 95 -10.32 -5.52 1.60
N GLN A 96 -10.86 -6.64 2.09
CA GLN A 96 -10.24 -7.96 1.99
C GLN A 96 -10.59 -8.61 0.65
#